data_AF-A0A482R6K9-F1
#
_entry.id   AF-A0A482R6K9-F1
#
_cell.length_a   1.000
_cell.length_b   1.000
_cell.length_c   1.000
_cell.angle_alpha   90.00
_cell.angle_beta   90.00
_cell.angle_gamma   90.00
#
_symmetry.space_group_name_H-M   'P 1'
#
loop_
_entity.id
_entity.type
_entity.pdbx_description
1 polymer ?
#
loop_
_entity_poly.entity_id
_entity_poly.type
_entity_poly.pdbx_seq_one_letter_code
_entity_poly.pdbx_strand_id
1 'polypeptide(L)'
;ADAVRPDARGDAGSAAAGLPPGTIAVPMYANARGDDVQIAHLELTEAQRRAYHDFMRSRNTAILIVECNYDVAHSTWRVKRIRDKKARPNAISTAWHTMEIMAEDITGAELVTRLCPAASTRGAGSGAAASGAPASGR
;
A
#
# COMPACT_ATOMS: atom_id res chain seq x y z
N ALA A 1 -1.67 -14.08 34.68
CA ALA A 1 -1.12 -12.73 34.46
C ALA A 1 0.21 -12.92 33.78
N ASP A 2 0.32 -12.48 32.53
CA ASP A 2 1.59 -12.12 31.88
C ASP A 2 1.22 -11.32 30.62
N ALA A 3 1.20 -9.99 30.81
CA ALA A 3 1.06 -9.03 29.74
C ALA A 3 2.48 -8.67 29.28
N VAL A 4 2.91 -9.25 28.16
CA VAL A 4 4.15 -8.83 27.50
C VAL A 4 3.84 -7.59 26.66
N ARG A 5 4.56 -6.51 26.99
CA ARG A 5 4.42 -5.14 26.49
C ARG A 5 4.83 -4.99 25.01
N PRO A 6 4.39 -3.89 24.36
CA PRO A 6 4.71 -3.62 22.96
C PRO A 6 6.17 -3.21 22.83
N ASP A 7 6.95 -3.95 22.05
CA ASP A 7 8.26 -3.46 21.63
C ASP A 7 8.05 -2.48 20.45
N ALA A 8 7.71 -1.24 20.82
CA ALA A 8 7.76 -0.07 19.96
C ALA A 8 9.22 0.35 19.72
N ARG A 9 10.05 -0.57 19.20
CA ARG A 9 11.36 -0.21 18.66
C ARG A 9 11.13 0.24 17.23
N GLY A 10 10.93 1.54 17.10
CA GLY A 10 10.89 2.23 15.83
C GLY A 10 12.17 1.99 15.07
N ASP A 11 12.05 1.37 13.91
CA ASP A 11 12.95 1.64 12.82
C ASP A 11 12.30 2.73 11.95
N ALA A 12 12.64 3.98 12.28
CA ALA A 12 12.35 5.14 11.45
C ALA A 12 13.29 5.07 10.24
N GLY A 13 12.93 4.27 9.24
CA GLY A 13 13.90 3.85 8.23
C GLY A 13 13.34 3.41 6.88
N SER A 14 12.21 3.93 6.43
CA SER A 14 11.97 4.05 4.98
C SER A 14 10.89 5.09 4.74
N ALA A 15 11.32 6.28 4.34
CA ALA A 15 10.42 7.31 3.87
C ALA A 15 9.54 6.73 2.76
N ALA A 16 8.23 6.78 3.00
CA ALA A 16 7.15 6.56 2.07
C ALA A 16 7.24 7.56 0.89
N ALA A 17 8.22 7.39 0.02
CA ALA A 17 8.31 8.11 -1.24
C ALA A 17 7.17 7.60 -2.14
N GLY A 18 6.03 8.30 -2.14
CA GLY A 18 4.91 8.03 -3.05
C GLY A 18 3.56 7.76 -2.41
N LEU A 19 3.42 7.79 -1.07
CA LEU A 19 2.11 7.63 -0.45
C LEU A 19 1.23 8.87 -0.67
N PRO A 20 -0.06 8.71 -1.00
CA PRO A 20 -0.99 9.82 -1.07
C PRO A 20 -1.03 10.58 0.26
N PRO A 21 -1.13 11.93 0.24
CA PRO A 21 -1.22 12.73 1.46
C PRO A 21 -2.32 12.22 2.41
N GLY A 22 -2.00 12.06 3.69
CA GLY A 22 -2.95 11.55 4.70
C GLY A 22 -3.05 10.02 4.80
N THR A 23 -2.15 9.29 4.13
CA THR A 23 -2.02 7.84 4.22
C THR A 23 -0.87 7.47 5.16
N ILE A 24 -1.07 6.44 5.98
CA ILE A 24 -0.11 5.90 6.94
C ILE A 24 0.14 4.44 6.58
N ALA A 25 1.41 4.03 6.58
CA ALA A 25 1.81 2.64 6.47
C ALA A 25 1.72 1.95 7.84
N VAL A 26 1.01 0.82 7.90
CA VAL A 26 0.82 0.01 9.11
C VAL A 26 1.40 -1.38 8.87
N PRO A 27 2.20 -1.95 9.79
CA PRO A 27 2.80 -3.26 9.59
C PRO A 27 1.74 -4.37 9.52
N MET A 28 1.89 -5.27 8.55
CA MET A 28 1.09 -6.48 8.40
C MET A 28 1.91 -7.70 8.80
N TYR A 29 1.32 -8.58 9.62
CA TYR A 29 1.98 -9.76 10.16
C TYR A 29 1.35 -11.06 9.68
N ALA A 30 2.18 -12.10 9.54
CA ALA A 30 1.77 -13.48 9.33
C ALA A 30 2.27 -14.37 10.47
N ASN A 31 1.60 -15.50 10.68
CA ASN A 31 1.94 -16.39 11.77
C ASN A 31 3.12 -17.31 11.42
N ALA A 32 4.18 -17.30 12.21
CA ALA A 32 5.34 -18.15 12.05
C ALA A 32 5.63 -18.92 13.34
N ARG A 33 5.29 -20.22 13.38
CA ARG A 33 5.60 -21.20 14.47
C ARG A 33 6.03 -20.60 15.82
N GLY A 34 5.10 -19.93 16.51
CA GLY A 34 5.31 -19.41 17.86
C GLY A 34 5.45 -17.88 17.95
N ASP A 35 5.61 -17.19 16.83
CA ASP A 35 5.70 -15.74 16.73
C ASP A 35 4.93 -15.20 15.52
N ASP A 36 4.74 -13.88 15.46
CA ASP A 36 4.16 -13.18 14.33
C ASP A 36 5.25 -12.37 13.61
N VAL A 37 5.43 -12.63 12.31
CA VAL A 37 6.48 -12.02 11.49
C VAL A 37 5.87 -10.95 10.60
N GLN A 38 6.45 -9.76 10.60
CA GLN A 38 6.06 -8.70 9.68
C GLN A 38 6.40 -9.10 8.24
N ILE A 39 5.42 -9.06 7.35
CA ILE A 39 5.56 -9.47 5.95
C ILE A 39 5.39 -8.32 4.95
N ALA A 40 4.71 -7.24 5.33
CA ALA A 40 4.45 -6.10 4.45
C ALA A 40 3.96 -4.88 5.24
N HIS A 41 3.66 -3.80 4.52
CA HIS A 41 2.93 -2.66 5.03
C HIS A 41 1.57 -2.53 4.34
N LEU A 42 0.57 -2.18 5.12
CA LEU A 42 -0.78 -1.84 4.69
C LEU A 42 -0.94 -0.32 4.70
N GLU A 43 -1.49 0.22 3.64
CA GLU A 43 -1.75 1.65 3.55
C GLU A 43 -3.16 1.97 4.04
N LEU A 44 -3.24 2.80 5.07
CA LEU A 44 -4.50 3.25 5.64
C LEU A 44 -4.59 4.76 5.62
N THR A 45 -5.73 5.28 5.20
CA THR A 45 -6.09 6.68 5.47
C THR A 45 -6.28 6.89 6.96
N GLU A 46 -6.11 8.13 7.41
CA GLU A 46 -6.38 8.50 8.81
C GLU A 46 -7.82 8.16 9.25
N ALA A 47 -8.80 8.28 8.34
CA ALA A 47 -10.19 7.88 8.60
C ALA A 47 -10.33 6.38 8.85
N GLN A 48 -9.69 5.54 8.02
CA GLN A 48 -9.68 4.09 8.20
C GLN A 48 -8.96 3.67 9.48
N ARG A 49 -7.81 4.29 9.77
CA ARG A 49 -7.05 4.02 11.01
C ARG A 49 -7.91 4.27 12.25
N ARG A 50 -8.63 5.39 12.29
CA ARG A 50 -9.57 5.71 13.38
C ARG A 50 -10.69 4.68 13.47
N ALA A 51 -11.33 4.34 12.35
CA ALA A 51 -12.40 3.35 12.32
C ALA A 51 -11.95 1.97 12.82
N TYR A 52 -10.76 1.50 12.43
CA TYR A 52 -10.22 0.24 12.94
C TYR A 52 -9.87 0.30 14.43
N HIS A 53 -9.33 1.42 14.88
CA HIS A 53 -9.02 1.61 16.28
C HIS A 53 -10.28 1.64 17.16
N ASP A 54 -11.34 2.30 16.72
CA ASP A 54 -12.63 2.30 17.41
C ASP A 54 -13.27 0.91 17.40
N PHE A 55 -13.17 0.18 16.29
CA PHE A 55 -13.59 -1.21 16.20
C PHE A 55 -12.82 -2.10 17.18
N MET A 56 -11.50 -1.97 17.26
CA MET A 56 -10.65 -2.69 18.22
C MET A 56 -11.06 -2.42 19.66
N ARG A 57 -11.30 -1.15 20.02
CA ARG A 57 -11.80 -0.74 21.34
C ARG A 57 -13.15 -1.36 21.65
N SER A 58 -14.10 -1.33 20.71
CA SER A 58 -15.44 -1.89 20.91
C SER A 58 -15.44 -3.41 21.16
N ARG A 59 -14.41 -4.10 20.67
CA ARG A 59 -14.22 -5.55 20.82
C ARG A 59 -13.23 -5.92 21.92
N ASN A 60 -12.66 -4.93 22.61
CA ASN A 60 -11.59 -5.10 23.60
C ASN A 60 -10.45 -6.00 23.07
N THR A 61 -10.02 -5.77 21.82
CA THR A 61 -8.90 -6.48 21.19
C THR A 61 -7.79 -5.50 20.84
N ALA A 62 -6.54 -5.96 20.94
CA ALA A 62 -5.36 -5.18 20.53
C ALA A 62 -4.95 -5.45 19.07
N ILE A 63 -5.47 -6.53 18.47
CA ILE A 63 -5.07 -6.99 17.12
C ILE A 63 -6.33 -7.29 16.31
N LEU A 64 -6.29 -6.94 15.02
CA LEU A 64 -7.30 -7.34 14.04
C LEU A 64 -6.68 -8.27 13.00
N ILE A 65 -7.40 -9.34 12.69
CA ILE A 65 -7.09 -10.18 11.55
C ILE A 65 -7.92 -9.69 10.37
N VAL A 66 -7.24 -9.32 9.30
CA VAL A 66 -7.86 -8.80 8.08
C VAL A 66 -7.57 -9.71 6.89
N GLU A 67 -8.47 -9.70 5.92
CA GLU A 67 -8.19 -10.22 4.59
C GLU A 67 -7.78 -9.04 3.71
N CYS A 68 -6.62 -9.14 3.09
CA CYS A 68 -6.06 -8.13 2.20
C CYS A 68 -6.05 -8.62 0.76
N ASN A 69 -6.14 -7.69 -0.18
CA ASN A 69 -5.78 -7.90 -1.57
C ASN A 69 -4.63 -6.96 -1.93
N TYR A 70 -3.79 -7.39 -2.87
CA TYR A 70 -2.78 -6.50 -3.43
C TYR A 70 -3.38 -5.76 -4.62
N ASP A 71 -3.32 -4.44 -4.56
CA ASP A 71 -3.63 -3.56 -5.67
C ASP A 71 -2.42 -3.49 -6.57
N VAL A 72 -2.51 -4.27 -7.64
CA VAL A 72 -1.46 -4.44 -8.64
C VAL A 72 -1.13 -3.11 -9.34
N ALA A 73 -2.10 -2.21 -9.55
CA ALA A 73 -1.87 -0.94 -10.25
C ALA A 73 -1.05 0.06 -9.42
N HIS A 74 -1.28 0.08 -8.10
CA HIS A 74 -0.59 0.99 -7.19
C HIS A 74 0.59 0.33 -6.46
N SER A 75 0.73 -0.99 -6.58
CA SER A 75 1.70 -1.80 -5.84
C SER A 75 1.53 -1.71 -4.33
N THR A 76 0.28 -1.75 -3.85
CA THR A 76 -0.06 -1.54 -2.43
C THR A 76 -1.01 -2.60 -1.90
N TRP A 77 -0.91 -2.93 -0.61
CA TRP A 77 -1.87 -3.81 0.04
C TRP A 77 -3.09 -3.01 0.51
N ARG A 78 -4.29 -3.53 0.25
CA ARG A 78 -5.56 -2.93 0.71
C ARG A 78 -6.37 -3.93 1.52
N VAL A 79 -7.07 -3.44 2.54
CA VAL A 79 -8.00 -4.25 3.33
C VAL A 79 -9.25 -4.50 2.51
N LYS A 80 -9.57 -5.77 2.30
CA LYS A 80 -10.84 -6.19 1.71
C LYS A 80 -11.92 -6.30 2.77
N ARG A 81 -11.60 -6.91 3.93
CA ARG A 81 -12.53 -7.08 5.06
C ARG A 81 -11.83 -7.50 6.34
N ILE A 82 -12.51 -7.32 7.47
CA ILE A 82 -12.12 -7.88 8.77
C ILE A 82 -12.55 -9.36 8.85
N ARG A 83 -11.71 -10.21 9.45
CA ARG A 83 -11.94 -11.65 9.65
C ARG A 83 -12.17 -11.94 11.13
N ASP A 84 -13.30 -11.50 11.63
CA ASP A 84 -13.75 -11.65 13.04
C ASP A 84 -13.81 -13.11 13.53
N LYS A 85 -14.13 -14.05 12.65
CA LYS A 85 -14.22 -15.49 12.98
C LYS A 85 -12.88 -16.22 12.95
N LYS A 86 -11.79 -15.56 12.56
CA LYS A 86 -10.49 -16.21 12.41
C LYS A 86 -9.67 -16.01 13.68
N ALA A 87 -9.19 -17.09 14.27
CA ALA A 87 -8.43 -17.03 15.52
C ALA A 87 -6.96 -16.59 15.32
N ARG A 88 -6.38 -16.85 14.14
CA ARG A 88 -4.98 -16.52 13.82
C ARG A 88 -4.82 -16.02 12.37
N PRO A 89 -3.81 -15.20 12.07
CA PRO A 89 -3.42 -14.89 10.69
C PRO A 89 -3.08 -16.15 9.87
N ASN A 90 -2.88 -15.99 8.56
CA ASN A 90 -2.34 -17.09 7.75
C ASN A 90 -0.94 -17.47 8.24
N ALA A 91 -0.58 -18.74 8.07
CA ALA A 91 0.80 -19.18 8.24
C ALA A 91 1.71 -18.44 7.23
N ILE A 92 2.94 -18.14 7.64
CA ILE A 92 3.92 -17.44 6.81
C ILE A 92 4.20 -18.19 5.50
N SER A 93 4.22 -19.52 5.53
CA SER A 93 4.36 -20.34 4.31
C SER A 93 3.23 -20.11 3.32
N THR A 94 2.00 -19.96 3.79
CA THR A 94 0.85 -19.61 2.94
C THR A 94 0.99 -18.19 2.41
N ALA A 95 1.41 -17.24 3.24
CA ALA A 95 1.60 -15.85 2.82
C ALA A 95 2.68 -15.73 1.73
N TRP A 96 3.84 -16.37 1.91
CA TRP A 96 4.90 -16.38 0.90
C TRP A 96 4.47 -17.05 -0.38
N HIS A 97 3.85 -18.23 -0.30
CA HIS A 97 3.36 -18.91 -1.49
C HIS A 97 2.36 -18.07 -2.29
N THR A 98 1.44 -17.36 -1.61
CA THR A 98 0.54 -16.42 -2.28
C THR A 98 1.32 -15.27 -2.95
N MET A 99 2.32 -14.70 -2.28
CA MET A 99 3.12 -13.61 -2.85
C MET A 99 3.99 -14.08 -4.02
N GLU A 100 4.50 -15.31 -4.00
CA GLU A 100 5.25 -15.92 -5.10
C GLU A 100 4.37 -16.06 -6.35
N ILE A 101 3.18 -16.64 -6.22
CA ILE A 101 2.21 -16.74 -7.34
C ILE A 101 1.91 -15.36 -7.92
N MET A 102 1.68 -14.37 -7.04
CA MET A 102 1.40 -13.00 -7.48
C MET A 102 2.58 -12.35 -8.19
N ALA A 103 3.82 -12.70 -7.84
CA ALA A 103 5.01 -12.22 -8.52
C ALA A 103 5.21 -12.92 -9.87
N GLU A 104 4.90 -14.21 -9.97
CA GLU A 104 4.97 -14.99 -11.21
C GLU A 104 3.94 -14.52 -12.25
N ASP A 105 2.77 -14.06 -11.80
CA ASP A 105 1.73 -13.49 -12.66
C ASP A 105 2.12 -12.12 -13.27
N ILE A 106 3.18 -11.48 -12.80
CA ILE A 106 3.67 -10.22 -13.37
C ILE A 106 4.51 -10.52 -14.61
N THR A 107 3.97 -10.17 -15.79
CA THR A 107 4.72 -10.31 -17.05
C THR A 107 5.96 -9.42 -17.08
N GLY A 108 7.03 -9.85 -17.77
CA GLY A 108 8.26 -9.06 -17.88
C GLY A 108 8.04 -7.66 -18.48
N ALA A 109 7.09 -7.51 -19.41
CA ALA A 109 6.71 -6.21 -19.98
C ALA A 109 6.06 -5.27 -18.94
N GLU A 110 5.29 -5.85 -18.02
CA GLU A 110 4.65 -5.12 -16.94
C GLU A 110 5.67 -4.71 -15.86
N LEU A 111 6.67 -5.54 -15.60
CA LEU A 111 7.80 -5.23 -14.73
C LEU A 111 8.59 -4.03 -15.27
N VAL A 112 8.92 -4.01 -16.57
CA VAL A 112 9.62 -2.90 -17.25
C VAL A 112 8.81 -1.61 -17.17
N THR A 113 7.50 -1.67 -17.44
CA THR A 113 6.62 -0.50 -17.38
C THR A 113 6.58 0.14 -15.98
N ARG A 114 6.65 -0.68 -14.92
CA ARG A 114 6.60 -0.23 -13.53
C ARG A 114 7.93 0.29 -13.01
N LEU A 115 9.03 -0.36 -13.37
CA LEU A 115 10.37 0.00 -12.92
C LEU A 115 10.99 1.14 -13.74
N CYS A 116 10.51 1.34 -14.96
CA CYS A 116 10.91 2.43 -15.84
C CYS A 116 9.67 3.22 -16.28
N PRO A 117 9.07 4.03 -15.37
CA PRO A 117 8.01 4.93 -15.79
C PRO A 117 8.55 5.82 -16.90
N ALA A 118 7.93 5.74 -18.08
CA ALA A 118 8.32 6.53 -19.24
C ALA A 118 8.48 7.99 -18.80
N ALA A 119 9.64 8.58 -19.08
CA ALA A 119 10.00 9.91 -18.64
C ALA A 119 8.82 10.85 -18.87
N SER A 120 8.32 11.43 -17.77
CA SER A 120 7.32 12.48 -17.79
C SER A 120 7.70 13.47 -18.88
N THR A 121 6.87 13.56 -19.92
CA THR A 121 6.89 14.64 -20.90
C THR A 121 6.53 15.94 -20.17
N ARG A 122 7.49 16.47 -19.40
CA ARG A 122 7.50 17.89 -19.03
C ARG A 122 7.93 18.67 -20.26
N GLY A 123 7.08 19.61 -20.63
CA GLY A 123 7.06 20.23 -21.95
C GLY A 123 8.24 21.11 -22.30
N ALA A 124 8.40 21.25 -23.60
CA ALA A 124 8.80 22.48 -24.27
C ALA A 124 7.62 22.82 -25.20
N GLY A 125 7.03 24.00 -25.26
CA GLY A 125 7.24 25.28 -24.62
C GLY A 125 6.19 26.20 -25.24
N SER A 126 5.63 27.11 -24.44
CA SER A 126 4.73 28.16 -24.89
C SER A 126 5.39 29.07 -25.93
N GLY A 127 4.68 29.38 -27.02
CA GLY A 127 4.97 30.51 -27.89
C GLY A 127 3.71 31.34 -28.07
N ALA A 128 3.64 32.45 -27.34
CA ALA A 128 2.57 33.42 -27.40
C ALA A 128 2.54 34.18 -28.75
N ALA A 129 1.32 34.58 -29.13
CA ALA A 129 0.92 35.71 -29.97
C ALA A 129 1.95 36.34 -30.95
N ALA A 130 1.61 36.32 -32.24
CA ALA A 130 1.98 37.38 -33.18
C ALA A 130 0.76 37.76 -34.03
N SER A 131 0.24 38.95 -33.73
CA SER A 131 -0.62 39.79 -34.56
C SER A 131 -0.04 40.02 -35.96
N GLY A 132 -0.89 39.96 -36.99
CA GLY A 132 -0.55 40.42 -38.34
C GLY A 132 -1.62 40.11 -39.37
N ALA A 133 -2.53 41.07 -39.63
CA ALA A 133 -3.21 41.16 -40.92
C ALA A 133 -2.18 41.47 -42.03
N PRO A 134 -2.46 41.14 -43.30
CA PRO A 134 -3.00 42.21 -44.15
C PRO A 134 -4.07 41.77 -45.15
N ALA A 135 -4.83 42.76 -45.59
CA ALA A 135 -5.73 42.73 -46.73
C ALA A 135 -4.98 42.55 -48.06
N SER A 136 -5.58 41.84 -49.03
CA SER A 136 -5.89 42.33 -50.40
C SER A 136 -6.18 41.19 -51.40
N GLY A 137 -7.24 41.41 -52.20
CA GLY A 137 -7.26 41.15 -53.64
C GLY A 137 -7.59 39.73 -54.15
N ARG A 138 -8.85 39.51 -54.55
CA ARG A 138 -9.32 39.66 -55.95
C ARG A 138 -10.83 39.50 -56.03
#